data_AF-A0A2D6PWL9-F1
#
_entry.id   AF-A0A2D6PWL9-F1
#
_cell.length_a   1.000
_cell.length_b   1.000
_cell.length_c   1.000
_cell.angle_alpha   90.00
_cell.angle_beta   90.00
_cell.angle_gamma   90.00
#
_symmetry.space_group_name_H-M   'P 1'
#
loop_
_entity.id
_entity.type
_entity.pdbx_description
1 polymer ?
#
loop_
_entity_poly.entity_id
_entity_poly.type
_entity_poly.pdbx_seq_one_letter_code
_entity_poly.pdbx_strand_id
1 'polypeptide(L)'
;HEIAKNHAKGRDPEFATTDYAALAARMPRLGFAPVAPERMQPAGLRLEGGRYCSVGGAIAAQLALTDTSGRRYTLYQWRDHTEFDGLGKAMFNVGDAQVTLWREAGLLHGLAGPRR
;
A
#
# COMPACT_ATOMS: atom_id res chain seq x y z
N HIS A 1 8.09 -11.28 1.32
CA HIS A 1 7.45 -12.41 0.64
C HIS A 1 5.93 -12.24 0.44
N GLU A 2 5.17 -11.74 1.43
CA GLU A 2 3.69 -11.66 1.37
C GLU A 2 3.15 -10.55 0.45
N ILE A 3 3.72 -9.34 0.53
CA ILE A 3 3.36 -8.16 -0.30
C ILE A 3 3.39 -8.47 -1.79
N ALA A 4 4.46 -9.12 -2.27
CA ALA A 4 4.61 -9.45 -3.69
C ALA A 4 3.64 -10.55 -4.16
N LYS A 5 3.36 -11.54 -3.30
CA LYS A 5 2.36 -12.57 -3.60
C LYS A 5 0.95 -11.99 -3.69
N ASN A 6 0.60 -11.05 -2.81
CA ASN A 6 -0.71 -10.39 -2.88
C ASN A 6 -0.83 -9.41 -4.05
N HIS A 7 0.26 -8.75 -4.44
CA HIS A 7 0.32 -7.96 -5.67
C HIS A 7 0.09 -8.83 -6.92
N ALA A 8 0.82 -9.95 -7.04
CA ALA A 8 0.69 -10.87 -8.18
C ALA A 8 -0.71 -11.49 -8.34
N LYS A 9 -1.46 -11.62 -7.22
CA LYS A 9 -2.84 -12.13 -7.26
C LYS A 9 -3.83 -11.15 -7.88
N GLY A 10 -3.49 -9.86 -8.02
CA GLY A 10 -4.33 -8.88 -8.71
C GLY A 10 -5.76 -8.79 -8.19
N ARG A 11 -5.96 -8.97 -6.87
CA ARG A 11 -7.32 -9.01 -6.30
C ARG A 11 -7.99 -7.66 -6.44
N ASP A 12 -9.23 -7.68 -6.90
CA ASP A 12 -10.07 -6.50 -6.97
C ASP A 12 -10.24 -5.86 -5.57
N PRO A 13 -10.36 -4.53 -5.52
CA PRO A 13 -10.66 -3.84 -4.28
C PRO A 13 -12.02 -4.29 -3.74
N GLU A 14 -12.08 -4.52 -2.44
CA GLU A 14 -13.34 -4.76 -1.72
C GLU A 14 -14.17 -3.47 -1.65
N PHE A 15 -13.47 -2.35 -1.57
CA PHE A 15 -14.02 -1.01 -1.54
C PHE A 15 -13.48 -0.19 -2.70
N ALA A 16 -14.21 -0.19 -3.83
CA ALA A 16 -13.90 0.69 -4.97
C ALA A 16 -14.18 2.15 -4.61
N THR A 17 -13.19 3.02 -4.78
CA THR A 17 -13.25 4.47 -4.54
C THR A 17 -11.97 5.11 -5.02
N THR A 18 -12.06 6.35 -5.50
CA THR A 18 -10.90 7.18 -5.84
C THR A 18 -10.51 8.15 -4.73
N ASP A 19 -11.25 8.13 -3.62
CA ASP A 19 -11.10 9.05 -2.49
C ASP A 19 -10.65 8.29 -1.22
N TYR A 20 -9.55 8.75 -0.62
CA TYR A 20 -8.95 8.16 0.57
C TYR A 20 -9.80 8.35 1.84
N ALA A 21 -10.50 9.48 1.98
CA ALA A 21 -11.38 9.71 3.12
C ALA A 21 -12.63 8.82 3.04
N ALA A 22 -13.21 8.65 1.85
CA ALA A 22 -14.27 7.69 1.61
C ALA A 22 -13.81 6.25 1.86
N LEU A 23 -12.56 5.92 1.51
CA LEU A 23 -11.98 4.63 1.84
C LEU A 23 -11.81 4.43 3.35
N ALA A 24 -11.31 5.45 4.06
CA ALA A 24 -11.13 5.42 5.51
C ALA A 24 -12.46 5.15 6.24
N ALA A 25 -13.54 5.82 5.81
CA ALA A 25 -14.88 5.62 6.37
C ALA A 25 -15.39 4.18 6.19
N ARG A 26 -14.97 3.51 5.10
CA ARG A 26 -15.31 2.10 4.82
C ARG A 26 -14.36 1.11 5.49
N MET A 27 -13.25 1.58 6.08
CA MET A 27 -12.22 0.76 6.69
C MET A 27 -12.04 1.00 8.21
N PRO A 28 -13.10 1.05 9.04
CA PRO A 28 -12.99 1.45 10.46
C PRO A 28 -12.09 0.53 11.30
N ARG A 29 -11.98 -0.76 10.95
CA ARG A 29 -11.13 -1.74 11.67
C ARG A 29 -9.62 -1.43 11.63
N LEU A 30 -9.14 -0.57 10.73
CA LEU A 30 -7.72 -0.21 10.65
C LEU A 30 -7.24 0.53 11.91
N GLY A 31 -8.13 1.29 12.55
CA GLY A 31 -7.74 2.21 13.62
C GLY A 31 -6.84 3.35 13.15
N PHE A 32 -6.66 3.55 11.85
CA PHE A 32 -6.02 4.70 11.21
C PHE A 32 -6.71 4.99 9.87
N ALA A 33 -6.55 6.20 9.35
CA ALA A 33 -7.04 6.55 8.02
C ALA A 33 -5.95 6.26 6.97
N PRO A 34 -6.26 5.50 5.89
CA PRO A 34 -5.37 5.40 4.73
C PRO A 34 -5.09 6.79 4.15
N VAL A 35 -3.85 7.04 3.75
CA VAL A 35 -3.41 8.35 3.22
C VAL A 35 -2.71 8.20 1.87
N ALA A 36 -2.79 9.23 1.03
CA ALA A 36 -1.95 9.33 -0.16
C ALA A 36 -0.53 9.73 0.29
N PRO A 37 0.50 8.90 0.08
CA PRO A 37 1.85 9.25 0.54
C PRO A 37 2.41 10.43 -0.25
N GLU A 38 3.01 11.41 0.42
CA GLU A 38 3.58 12.60 -0.22
C GLU A 38 4.62 12.23 -1.27
N ARG A 39 5.42 11.20 -0.97
CA ARG A 39 6.42 10.65 -1.90
C ARG A 39 5.82 10.13 -3.21
N MET A 40 4.53 9.79 -3.25
CA MET A 40 3.85 9.32 -4.45
C MET A 40 3.24 10.44 -5.29
N GLN A 41 3.07 11.64 -4.75
CA GLN A 41 2.46 12.75 -5.48
C GLN A 41 3.16 13.07 -6.82
N PRO A 42 4.51 13.04 -6.92
CA PRO A 42 5.19 13.24 -8.21
C PRO A 42 4.95 12.13 -9.24
N ALA A 43 4.49 10.95 -8.82
CA ALA A 43 4.31 9.79 -9.69
C ALA A 43 2.92 9.72 -10.34
N GLY A 44 2.00 10.63 -10.02
CA GLY A 44 0.66 10.69 -10.62
C GLY A 44 -0.18 9.44 -10.34
N LEU A 45 0.05 8.78 -9.20
CA LEU A 45 -0.68 7.57 -8.83
C LEU A 45 -2.11 7.92 -8.41
N ARG A 46 -3.09 7.26 -9.03
CA ARG A 46 -4.52 7.38 -8.73
C ARG A 46 -4.99 6.18 -7.92
N LEU A 47 -5.80 6.43 -6.89
CA LEU A 47 -6.47 5.38 -6.14
C LEU A 47 -7.64 4.80 -6.95
N GLU A 48 -7.72 3.47 -7.01
CA GLU A 48 -8.88 2.74 -7.59
C GLU A 48 -9.75 2.10 -6.50
N GLY A 49 -9.18 1.90 -5.31
CA GLY A 49 -9.88 1.40 -4.14
C GLY A 49 -8.95 0.69 -3.18
N GLY A 50 -9.53 0.00 -2.21
CA GLY A 50 -8.76 -0.76 -1.25
C GLY A 50 -9.51 -1.92 -0.63
N ARG A 51 -8.79 -2.69 0.17
CA ARG A 51 -9.32 -3.80 0.96
C ARG A 51 -8.49 -4.02 2.20
N TYR A 52 -9.07 -4.74 3.16
CA TYR A 52 -8.32 -5.22 4.29
C TYR A 52 -7.34 -6.31 3.87
N CYS A 53 -6.14 -6.27 4.43
CA CYS A 53 -5.19 -7.36 4.38
C CYS A 53 -4.54 -7.54 5.76
N SER A 54 -3.64 -8.51 5.85
CA SER A 54 -2.71 -8.60 6.97
C SER A 54 -1.29 -8.52 6.46
N VAL A 55 -0.43 -7.90 7.23
CA VAL A 55 1.02 -7.87 7.02
C VAL A 55 1.64 -8.25 8.36
N GLY A 56 2.32 -9.40 8.41
CA GLY A 56 2.94 -9.89 9.66
C GLY A 56 1.94 -10.16 10.80
N GLY A 57 0.68 -10.51 10.48
CA GLY A 57 -0.36 -10.77 11.49
C GLY A 57 -1.09 -9.52 11.98
N ALA A 58 -0.61 -8.32 11.66
CA ALA A 58 -1.32 -7.07 11.94
C ALA A 58 -2.31 -6.73 10.83
N ILE A 59 -3.39 -6.01 11.17
CA ILE A 59 -4.35 -5.51 10.18
C ILE A 59 -3.70 -4.38 9.35
N ALA A 60 -3.89 -4.45 8.05
CA ALA A 60 -3.31 -3.51 7.10
C ALA A 60 -4.33 -3.15 6.00
N ALA A 61 -4.11 -2.01 5.36
CA ALA A 61 -4.82 -1.62 4.16
C ALA A 61 -4.01 -2.03 2.93
N GLN A 62 -4.65 -2.69 1.97
CA GLN A 62 -4.11 -2.92 0.63
C GLN A 62 -4.87 -2.03 -0.35
N LEU A 63 -4.16 -1.10 -0.99
CA LEU A 63 -4.71 -0.10 -1.89
C LEU A 63 -4.29 -0.42 -3.32
N ALA A 64 -5.26 -0.42 -4.24
CA ALA A 64 -5.02 -0.56 -5.66
C ALA A 64 -4.80 0.82 -6.27
N LEU A 65 -3.66 1.01 -6.92
CA LEU A 65 -3.28 2.28 -7.53
C LEU A 65 -2.95 2.08 -9.02
N THR A 66 -3.14 3.12 -9.82
CA THR A 66 -2.72 3.17 -11.23
C THR A 66 -1.88 4.40 -11.50
N ASP A 67 -0.84 4.29 -12.33
CA ASP A 67 -0.14 5.48 -12.85
C ASP A 67 -0.84 6.04 -14.11
N THR A 68 -0.33 7.17 -14.61
CA THR A 68 -0.83 7.82 -15.82
C THR A 68 -0.66 6.99 -17.09
N SER A 69 0.21 5.98 -17.08
CA SER A 69 0.44 5.03 -18.17
C SER A 69 -0.42 3.76 -18.02
N GLY A 70 -1.31 3.70 -17.02
CA GLY A 70 -2.18 2.56 -16.74
C GLY A 70 -1.47 1.39 -16.03
N ARG A 71 -0.24 1.57 -15.55
CA ARG A 71 0.48 0.53 -14.82
C ARG A 71 -0.09 0.41 -13.42
N ARG A 72 -0.27 -0.84 -12.98
CA ARG A 72 -0.83 -1.15 -11.66
C ARG A 72 0.23 -1.13 -10.58
N TYR A 73 -0.13 -0.52 -9.47
CA TYR A 73 0.62 -0.47 -8.24
C TYR A 73 -0.24 -0.97 -7.09
N THR A 74 0.39 -1.49 -6.05
CA THR A 74 -0.29 -1.88 -4.82
C THR A 74 0.42 -1.27 -3.64
N LEU A 75 -0.28 -0.40 -2.92
CA LEU A 75 0.21 0.25 -1.71
C LEU A 75 -0.35 -0.46 -0.49
N TYR A 76 0.54 -0.85 0.42
CA TYR A 76 0.21 -1.40 1.72
C TYR A 76 0.46 -0.34 2.78
N GLN A 77 -0.50 -0.13 3.69
CA GLN A 77 -0.37 0.75 4.83
C GLN A 77 -0.74 0.00 6.11
N TRP A 78 0.10 0.11 7.14
CA TRP A 78 -0.17 -0.48 8.45
C TRP A 78 0.46 0.35 9.57
N ARG A 79 -0.05 0.17 10.79
CA ARG A 79 0.56 0.77 11.97
C ARG A 79 1.89 0.11 12.26
N ASP A 80 2.85 0.94 12.64
CA ASP A 80 4.14 0.48 13.11
C ASP A 80 3.96 -0.22 14.45
N HIS A 81 3.94 -1.55 14.42
CA HIS A 81 4.14 -2.36 15.61
C HIS A 81 5.65 -2.56 15.75
N THR A 82 6.17 -2.40 16.97
CA THR A 82 7.59 -2.36 17.36
C THR A 82 8.51 -3.43 16.76
N GLU A 83 7.97 -4.48 16.12
CA GLU A 83 8.70 -5.51 15.37
C GLU A 83 9.43 -4.99 14.13
N PHE A 84 9.17 -3.75 13.69
CA PHE A 84 9.83 -3.12 12.55
C PHE A 84 10.79 -1.99 12.96
N ASP A 85 11.09 -1.83 14.26
CA ASP A 85 12.04 -0.80 14.72
C ASP A 85 13.39 -0.93 13.99
N GLY A 86 13.87 0.18 13.43
CA GLY A 86 15.09 0.21 12.62
C GLY A 86 14.92 0.00 11.10
N LEU A 87 13.71 -0.28 10.59
CA LEU A 87 13.45 -0.20 9.15
C LEU A 87 13.56 1.25 8.65
N GLY A 88 14.71 1.58 8.08
CA GLY A 88 14.88 2.75 7.22
C GLY A 88 14.16 2.59 5.88
N LYS A 89 14.50 3.44 4.91
CA LYS A 89 14.05 3.25 3.53
C LYS A 89 14.69 1.97 2.98
N ALA A 90 13.86 0.98 2.64
CA ALA A 90 14.31 -0.25 2.01
C ALA A 90 13.69 -0.39 0.62
N MET A 91 14.47 -0.87 -0.34
CA MET A 91 13.98 -1.20 -1.67
C MET A 91 14.56 -2.55 -2.06
N PHE A 92 13.68 -3.47 -2.46
CA PHE A 92 14.10 -4.81 -2.84
C PHE A 92 13.15 -5.36 -3.91
N ASN A 93 13.69 -6.24 -4.74
CA ASN A 93 12.92 -6.88 -5.79
C ASN A 93 12.39 -8.24 -5.32
N VAL A 94 11.14 -8.55 -5.66
CA VAL A 94 10.53 -9.85 -5.37
C VAL A 94 9.79 -10.33 -6.62
N GLY A 95 10.32 -11.36 -7.29
CA GLY A 95 9.88 -11.71 -8.64
C GLY A 95 10.00 -10.50 -9.57
N ASP A 96 8.98 -10.24 -10.38
CA ASP A 96 8.96 -9.11 -11.33
C ASP A 96 8.52 -7.78 -10.70
N ALA A 97 8.22 -7.76 -9.40
CA ALA A 97 7.83 -6.57 -8.68
C ALA A 97 9.02 -5.93 -7.96
N GLN A 98 9.09 -4.60 -7.99
CA GLN A 98 9.91 -3.81 -7.08
C GLN A 98 9.06 -3.42 -5.88
N VAL A 99 9.58 -3.67 -4.68
CA VAL A 99 8.95 -3.28 -3.42
C VAL A 99 9.77 -2.18 -2.77
N THR A 100 9.12 -1.05 -2.49
CA THR A 100 9.69 0.04 -1.70
C THR A 100 9.00 0.10 -0.35
N LEU A 101 9.76 0.11 0.74
CA LEU A 101 9.28 0.29 2.10
C LEU A 101 9.79 1.61 2.68
N TRP A 102 8.92 2.35 3.36
CA TRP A 102 9.28 3.56 4.09
C TRP A 102 8.29 3.87 5.21
N ARG A 103 8.66 4.81 6.07
CA ARG A 103 7.82 5.38 7.11
C ARG A 103 7.41 6.79 6.73
N GLU A 104 6.16 7.13 6.96
CA GLU A 104 5.60 8.46 6.73
C GLU A 104 4.33 8.62 7.58
N ALA A 105 4.10 9.81 8.16
CA ALA A 105 2.91 10.11 8.98
C ALA A 105 2.56 9.07 10.07
N GLY A 106 3.57 8.42 10.68
CA GLY A 106 3.38 7.39 11.70
C GLY A 106 2.87 6.03 11.18
N LEU A 107 2.88 5.83 9.85
CA LEU A 107 2.50 4.59 9.20
C LEU A 107 3.69 3.99 8.44
N LEU A 108 3.75 2.66 8.43
CA LEU A 108 4.59 1.92 7.50
C LEU A 108 3.88 1.80 6.16
N HIS A 109 4.65 2.03 5.11
CA HIS A 109 4.19 2.00 3.74
C HIS A 109 5.00 0.97 2.95
N GLY A 110 4.31 0.19 2.14
CA GLY A 110 4.93 -0.70 1.16
C GLY A 110 4.31 -0.53 -0.20
N LEU A 111 5.07 -0.03 -1.18
CA LEU A 111 4.63 0.06 -2.57
C LEU A 111 5.22 -1.09 -3.35
N ALA A 112 4.35 -1.92 -3.93
CA ALA A 112 4.70 -2.88 -4.96
C ALA A 112 4.28 -2.34 -6.33
N GLY A 113 5.15 -2.45 -7.32
CA GLY A 113 4.85 -2.09 -8.69
C GLY A 113 5.84 -2.72 -9.67
N PRO A 114 5.65 -2.49 -10.98
CA PRO A 114 6.58 -2.98 -12.00
C PRO A 114 7.99 -2.44 -11.75
N ARG A 115 8.99 -3.27 -12.02
CA ARG A 115 10.39 -2.83 -12.08
C ARG A 115 10.51 -1.70 -13.11
N ARG A 116 11.15 -0.61 -12.71
CA ARG A 116 11.58 0.44 -13.64
C ARG A 116 12.72 -0.03 -14.52
#